data_AF-A0A8H7NHU4-F1
#
_entry.id   AF-A0A8H7NHU4-F1
#
_cell.length_a   1.000
_cell.length_b   1.000
_cell.length_c   1.000
_cell.angle_alpha   90.00
_cell.angle_beta   90.00
_cell.angle_gamma   90.00
#
_symmetry.space_group_name_H-M   'P 1'
#
loop_
_entity.id
_entity.type
_entity.pdbx_description
1 polymer ?
#
loop_
_entity_poly.entity_id
_entity_poly.type
_entity_poly.pdbx_seq_one_letter_code
_entity_poly.pdbx_strand_id
1 'polypeptide(L)'
;MIHVADILQPLLHPQNQYRSRGLFLTSALQGAIKNILDPTECTPTIYSTLFHSVLASAAYHLWNRNKYYARYKSLGVAHQQNALSSLRVAMQSPASGADYKTLMMAMLSLVTIGVVSGDGADFQVHLGAANQLRNSRNRWRVVSSQTRQVNEISFFLSLLTRTLAFQPSSTTWSGREQQTLDEEMDLVQSNTCFEFMYGITPVIAGTILEMCRLGEYLLRFQQDGGNSSSIPDDLLEACESLGEKLLSWRFDLETISSIQANDVYISTIFYHQAHAWHHAALVYYYRRIQSWKSADLTQEIQHTMEHMHAAEDSKMMPGSPRQGLMAPLTWPATIASLDAIGAQRDICRRWWERVLSYGLANIDKQWDVVQQVWERVDELRQCHGVGAPDGMTVYRSLDIHILPV
;
A
#
# COMPACT_ATOMS: atom_id res chain seq x y z
N MET A 1 17.51 -1.05 19.58
CA MET A 1 16.05 -1.15 19.80
C MET A 1 15.40 -0.81 18.48
N ILE A 2 14.63 -1.71 17.88
CA ILE A 2 13.94 -1.45 16.61
C ILE A 2 12.67 -0.65 16.93
N HIS A 3 12.51 0.49 16.30
CA HIS A 3 11.35 1.35 16.48
C HIS A 3 10.36 1.11 15.33
N VAL A 4 9.10 0.79 15.64
CA VAL A 4 8.06 0.43 14.64
C VAL A 4 8.00 1.38 13.43
N ALA A 5 8.21 2.67 13.67
CA ALA A 5 8.20 3.70 12.62
C ALA A 5 9.32 3.63 11.57
N ASP A 6 10.41 2.88 11.79
CA ASP A 6 11.41 2.63 10.72
C ASP A 6 10.88 1.51 9.83
N ILE A 7 10.20 0.52 10.42
CA ILE A 7 9.68 -0.66 9.73
C ILE A 7 8.55 -0.29 8.78
N LEU A 8 7.78 0.76 9.09
CA LEU A 8 6.66 1.25 8.27
C LEU A 8 7.09 1.95 6.97
N GLN A 9 8.38 1.96 6.64
CA GLN A 9 8.88 2.45 5.36
C GLN A 9 10.01 1.55 4.82
N PRO A 10 10.12 1.42 3.50
CA PRO A 10 11.06 0.50 2.86
C PRO A 10 12.48 1.05 2.77
N LEU A 11 12.66 2.37 2.89
CA LEU A 11 13.96 3.06 2.94
C LEU A 11 14.05 3.94 4.19
N LEU A 12 15.21 3.95 4.83
CA LEU A 12 15.51 4.89 5.91
C LEU A 12 15.77 6.27 5.31
N HIS A 13 15.06 7.27 5.84
CA HIS A 13 15.16 8.63 5.33
C HIS A 13 14.97 9.66 6.45
N PRO A 14 15.74 10.78 6.48
CA PRO A 14 15.60 11.80 7.52
C PRO A 14 14.22 12.46 7.58
N GLN A 15 13.47 12.43 6.47
CA GLN A 15 12.10 12.98 6.39
C GLN A 15 11.02 11.92 6.67
N ASN A 16 11.35 10.83 7.37
CA ASN A 16 10.36 9.84 7.82
C ASN A 16 9.28 10.51 8.68
N GLN A 17 8.03 10.42 8.23
CA GLN A 17 6.86 11.07 8.83
C GLN A 17 6.46 10.49 10.19
N TYR A 18 6.92 9.27 10.50
CA TYR A 18 6.63 8.57 11.75
C TYR A 18 7.72 8.73 12.82
N ARG A 19 8.81 9.47 12.54
CA ARG A 19 9.98 9.67 13.44
C ARG A 19 9.92 10.97 14.26
N SER A 20 10.97 11.24 15.05
CA SER A 20 11.06 12.33 16.05
C SER A 20 10.87 13.76 15.51
N ARG A 21 11.01 13.98 14.19
CA ARG A 21 10.67 15.24 13.51
C ARG A 21 9.46 15.12 12.57
N GLY A 22 8.85 13.93 12.54
CA GLY A 22 7.70 13.60 11.72
C GLY A 22 6.38 14.02 12.35
N LEU A 23 5.37 14.19 11.50
CA LEU A 23 4.07 14.76 11.87
C LEU A 23 3.29 13.88 12.84
N PHE A 24 3.40 12.56 12.69
CA PHE A 24 2.63 11.60 13.49
C PHE A 24 3.12 11.56 14.94
N LEU A 25 4.43 11.44 15.17
CA LEU A 25 4.98 11.33 16.53
C LEU A 25 4.88 12.66 17.29
N THR A 26 5.14 13.78 16.63
CA THR A 26 5.03 15.11 17.26
C THR A 26 3.59 15.40 17.70
N SER A 27 2.61 15.03 16.87
CA SER A 27 1.19 15.17 17.20
C SER A 27 0.73 14.16 18.26
N ALA A 28 1.26 12.94 18.26
CA ALA A 28 1.03 11.95 19.31
C ALA A 28 1.56 12.40 20.69
N LEU A 29 2.75 13.04 20.72
CA LEU A 29 3.31 13.59 21.97
C LEU A 29 2.47 14.74 22.53
N GLN A 30 1.88 15.59 21.67
CA GLN A 30 0.91 16.59 22.12
C GLN A 30 -0.31 15.95 22.79
N GLY A 31 -0.80 14.82 22.25
CA GLY A 31 -1.84 14.03 22.88
C GLY A 31 -1.42 13.44 24.22
N ALA A 32 -0.20 12.93 24.32
CA ALA A 32 0.37 12.39 25.55
C ALA A 32 0.43 13.45 26.66
N ILE A 33 0.94 14.65 26.34
CA ILE A 33 1.07 15.76 27.29
C ILE A 33 -0.31 16.17 27.83
N LYS A 34 -1.32 16.28 26.96
CA LYS A 34 -2.69 16.58 27.40
C LYS A 34 -3.24 15.53 28.36
N ASN A 35 -3.02 14.25 28.05
CA ASN A 35 -3.47 13.13 28.89
C ASN A 35 -2.74 13.09 30.26
N ILE A 36 -1.48 13.52 30.32
CA ILE A 36 -0.70 13.55 31.57
C ILE A 36 -1.07 14.75 32.43
N LEU A 37 -1.25 15.93 31.82
CA LEU A 37 -1.47 17.18 32.55
C LEU A 37 -2.88 17.32 33.11
N ASP A 38 -3.89 16.75 32.44
CA ASP A 38 -5.27 16.86 32.88
C ASP A 38 -6.00 15.51 32.77
N PRO A 39 -5.75 14.58 33.72
CA PRO A 39 -6.43 13.28 33.74
C PRO A 39 -7.94 13.40 34.00
N THR A 40 -8.42 14.59 34.38
CA THR A 40 -9.81 14.89 34.77
C THR A 40 -10.61 15.66 33.72
N GLU A 41 -9.99 16.53 32.92
CA GLU A 41 -10.62 17.10 31.71
C GLU A 41 -10.67 16.08 30.57
N CYS A 42 -11.61 15.15 30.71
CA CYS A 42 -11.86 14.04 29.81
C CYS A 42 -12.57 14.51 28.52
N THR A 43 -12.00 15.46 27.77
CA THR A 43 -12.42 15.68 26.38
C THR A 43 -11.45 14.93 25.47
N PRO A 44 -11.85 13.77 24.91
CA PRO A 44 -11.00 13.02 23.99
C PRO A 44 -10.70 13.93 22.79
N THR A 45 -9.44 14.32 22.67
CA THR A 45 -8.97 15.11 21.53
C THR A 45 -8.48 14.19 20.42
N ILE A 46 -8.50 14.65 19.17
CA ILE A 46 -7.95 13.88 18.04
C ILE A 46 -6.46 13.54 18.22
N TYR A 47 -5.73 14.36 18.98
CA TYR A 47 -4.36 14.05 19.38
C TYR A 47 -4.24 12.81 20.29
N SER A 48 -5.28 12.52 21.07
CA SER A 48 -5.38 11.30 21.90
C SER A 48 -5.52 10.05 21.04
N THR A 49 -6.22 10.14 19.90
CA THR A 49 -6.25 9.06 18.90
C THR A 49 -4.85 8.74 18.39
N LEU A 50 -4.07 9.77 18.02
CA LEU A 50 -2.70 9.60 17.54
C LEU A 50 -1.80 8.96 18.60
N PHE A 51 -1.86 9.47 19.84
CA PHE A 51 -1.13 8.91 20.98
C PHE A 51 -1.41 7.42 21.17
N HIS A 52 -2.69 7.06 21.30
CA HIS A 52 -3.08 5.67 21.50
C HIS A 52 -2.76 4.78 20.29
N SER A 53 -2.83 5.32 19.07
CA SER A 53 -2.48 4.55 17.86
C SER A 53 -1.00 4.18 17.79
N VAL A 54 -0.10 5.11 18.19
CA VAL A 54 1.34 4.83 18.26
C VAL A 54 1.63 3.75 19.31
N LEU A 55 1.01 3.84 20.49
CA LEU A 55 1.19 2.84 21.55
C LEU A 55 0.61 1.47 21.16
N ALA A 56 -0.56 1.44 20.51
CA ALA A 56 -1.14 0.21 19.99
C ALA A 56 -0.21 -0.46 18.97
N SER A 57 0.28 0.31 18.00
CA SER A 57 1.20 -0.18 16.96
C SER A 57 2.51 -0.73 17.58
N ALA A 58 3.09 -0.03 18.55
CA ALA A 58 4.28 -0.50 19.25
C ALA A 58 4.02 -1.79 20.06
N ALA A 59 2.89 -1.87 20.76
CA ALA A 59 2.53 -3.04 21.55
C ALA A 59 2.25 -4.27 20.66
N TYR A 60 1.51 -4.11 19.56
CA TYR A 60 1.30 -5.18 18.60
C TYR A 60 2.60 -5.65 17.95
N HIS A 61 3.48 -4.73 17.54
CA HIS A 61 4.77 -5.10 16.97
C HIS A 61 5.63 -5.91 17.95
N LEU A 62 5.71 -5.48 19.21
CA LEU A 62 6.42 -6.22 20.27
C LEU A 62 5.82 -7.62 20.50
N TRP A 63 4.49 -7.74 20.48
CA TRP A 63 3.82 -9.02 20.58
C TRP A 63 4.12 -9.92 19.37
N ASN A 64 4.09 -9.39 18.16
CA ASN A 64 4.39 -10.17 16.95
C ASN A 64 5.83 -10.67 16.92
N ARG A 65 6.78 -9.85 17.38
CA ARG A 65 8.19 -10.24 17.48
C ARG A 65 8.44 -11.28 18.57
N ASN A 66 7.62 -11.31 19.62
CA ASN A 66 7.73 -12.31 20.67
C ASN A 66 6.37 -12.59 21.33
N LYS A 67 5.71 -13.66 20.84
CA LYS A 67 4.38 -14.07 21.29
C LYS A 67 4.33 -14.52 22.76
N TYR A 68 5.48 -14.79 23.40
CA TYR A 68 5.58 -15.13 24.83
C TYR A 68 5.01 -14.02 25.74
N TYR A 69 5.21 -12.76 25.36
CA TYR A 69 4.75 -11.62 26.14
C TYR A 69 3.31 -11.23 25.81
N ALA A 70 2.36 -12.09 26.17
CA ALA A 70 0.92 -11.88 25.92
C ALA A 70 0.39 -10.53 26.42
N ARG A 71 1.01 -9.93 27.44
CA ARG A 71 0.70 -8.58 27.94
C ARG A 71 0.69 -7.51 26.84
N TYR A 72 1.57 -7.63 25.84
CA TYR A 72 1.65 -6.64 24.75
C TYR A 72 0.46 -6.75 23.81
N LYS A 73 -0.11 -7.96 23.62
CA LYS A 73 -1.38 -8.12 22.92
C LYS A 73 -2.49 -7.38 23.65
N SER A 74 -2.60 -7.58 24.97
CA SER A 74 -3.62 -6.93 25.81
C SER A 74 -3.50 -5.40 25.76
N LEU A 75 -2.27 -4.88 25.84
CA LEU A 75 -2.00 -3.43 25.71
C LEU A 75 -2.35 -2.89 24.32
N GLY A 76 -2.03 -3.64 23.26
CA GLY A 76 -2.39 -3.29 21.89
C GLY A 76 -3.89 -3.12 21.71
N VAL A 77 -4.67 -4.10 22.19
CA VAL A 77 -6.14 -4.07 22.16
C VAL A 77 -6.70 -2.88 22.95
N ALA A 78 -6.22 -2.66 24.18
CA ALA A 78 -6.70 -1.56 25.02
C ALA A 78 -6.44 -0.19 24.38
N HIS A 79 -5.24 0.03 23.84
CA HIS A 79 -4.92 1.29 23.16
C HIS A 79 -5.68 1.46 21.84
N GLN A 80 -5.88 0.40 21.05
CA GLN A 80 -6.70 0.47 19.85
C GLN A 80 -8.15 0.89 20.17
N GLN A 81 -8.75 0.30 21.20
CA GLN A 81 -10.09 0.68 21.67
C GLN A 81 -10.16 2.14 22.10
N ASN A 82 -9.16 2.62 22.85
CA ASN A 82 -9.08 4.02 23.27
C ASN A 82 -8.90 4.97 22.08
N ALA A 83 -8.11 4.58 21.07
CA ALA A 83 -7.91 5.38 19.86
C ALA A 83 -9.21 5.55 19.07
N LEU A 84 -9.96 4.46 18.88
CA LEU A 84 -11.27 4.45 18.22
C LEU A 84 -12.32 5.26 18.98
N SER A 85 -12.40 5.09 20.31
CA SER A 85 -13.28 5.87 21.17
C SER A 85 -12.99 7.37 21.06
N SER A 86 -11.70 7.73 21.15
CA SER A 86 -11.26 9.13 21.07
C SER A 86 -11.61 9.77 19.72
N LEU A 87 -11.46 9.04 18.62
CA LEU A 87 -11.81 9.54 17.29
C LEU A 87 -13.31 9.77 17.18
N ARG A 88 -14.13 8.82 17.64
CA ARG A 88 -15.60 8.91 17.60
C ARG A 88 -16.10 10.14 18.37
N VAL A 89 -15.63 10.34 19.61
CA VAL A 89 -16.03 11.48 20.43
C VAL A 89 -15.61 12.80 19.78
N ALA A 90 -14.40 12.86 19.24
CA ALA A 90 -13.91 14.08 18.62
C ALA A 90 -14.58 14.42 17.27
N MET A 91 -15.16 13.43 16.57
CA MET A 91 -16.00 13.66 15.39
C MET A 91 -17.41 14.14 15.76
N GLN A 92 -17.91 13.80 16.96
CA GLN A 92 -19.25 14.17 17.42
C GLN A 92 -19.30 15.53 18.12
N SER A 93 -18.16 16.10 18.52
CA SER A 93 -18.11 17.39 19.22
C SER A 93 -18.08 18.58 18.23
N PRO A 94 -19.01 19.56 18.34
CA PRO A 94 -18.99 20.77 17.52
C PRO A 94 -17.77 21.67 17.79
N ALA A 95 -17.07 21.45 18.90
CA ALA A 95 -15.82 22.11 19.27
C ALA A 95 -14.56 21.40 18.73
N SER A 96 -14.72 20.39 17.87
CA SER A 96 -13.60 19.54 17.41
C SER A 96 -12.39 20.35 16.99
N GLY A 97 -12.58 21.51 16.34
CA GLY A 97 -11.53 22.50 16.04
C GLY A 97 -10.31 21.94 15.32
N ALA A 98 -10.38 20.66 14.93
CA ALA A 98 -9.24 19.90 14.48
C ALA A 98 -9.10 20.17 13.01
N ASP A 99 -7.98 20.81 12.70
CA ASP A 99 -7.63 21.03 11.32
C ASP A 99 -7.58 19.68 10.60
N TYR A 100 -8.08 19.68 9.37
CA TYR A 100 -8.15 18.58 8.43
C TYR A 100 -6.95 17.63 8.50
N LYS A 101 -5.74 18.22 8.58
CA LYS A 101 -4.48 17.48 8.65
C LYS A 101 -4.46 16.50 9.83
N THR A 102 -4.92 16.93 11.01
CA THR A 102 -4.91 16.10 12.22
C THR A 102 -5.93 14.97 12.15
N LEU A 103 -7.11 15.24 11.57
CA LEU A 103 -8.11 14.20 11.30
C LEU A 103 -7.58 13.14 10.32
N MET A 104 -6.95 13.57 9.24
CA MET A 104 -6.36 12.66 8.25
C MET A 104 -5.24 11.81 8.87
N MET A 105 -4.34 12.42 9.66
CA MET A 105 -3.31 11.67 10.38
C MET A 105 -3.92 10.64 11.35
N ALA A 106 -5.01 10.98 12.03
CA ALA A 106 -5.68 10.06 12.95
C ALA A 106 -6.26 8.85 12.20
N MET A 107 -6.93 9.05 11.06
CA MET A 107 -7.44 7.97 10.22
C MET A 107 -6.32 7.07 9.69
N LEU A 108 -5.21 7.65 9.19
CA LEU A 108 -4.07 6.88 8.71
C LEU A 108 -3.34 6.12 9.82
N SER A 109 -3.31 6.66 11.04
CA SER A 109 -2.73 5.95 12.19
C SER A 109 -3.55 4.71 12.56
N LEU A 110 -4.88 4.74 12.39
CA LEU A 110 -5.71 3.55 12.57
C LEU A 110 -5.48 2.50 11.48
N VAL A 111 -5.24 2.92 10.23
CA VAL A 111 -4.78 2.01 9.16
C VAL A 111 -3.45 1.36 9.57
N THR A 112 -2.51 2.13 10.12
CA THR A 112 -1.23 1.59 10.64
C THR A 112 -1.43 0.56 11.75
N ILE A 113 -2.38 0.75 12.67
CA ILE A 113 -2.70 -0.27 13.68
C ILE A 113 -3.09 -1.56 12.97
N GLY A 114 -3.99 -1.50 11.99
CA GLY A 114 -4.44 -2.67 11.20
C GLY A 114 -3.28 -3.39 10.50
N VAL A 115 -2.34 -2.65 9.92
CA VAL A 115 -1.14 -3.23 9.28
C VAL A 115 -0.28 -4.01 10.29
N VAL A 116 -0.11 -3.47 11.50
CA VAL A 116 0.74 -4.13 12.51
C VAL A 116 -0.01 -5.25 13.23
N SER A 117 -1.29 -5.08 13.54
CA SER A 117 -2.10 -6.08 14.25
C SER A 117 -2.54 -7.24 13.36
N GLY A 118 -2.61 -7.03 12.03
CA GLY A 118 -3.16 -7.98 11.07
C GLY A 118 -4.70 -8.05 11.13
N ASP A 119 -5.32 -7.12 11.86
CA ASP A 119 -6.76 -7.16 12.16
C ASP A 119 -7.57 -6.70 10.94
N GLY A 120 -8.25 -7.66 10.31
CA GLY A 120 -9.46 -7.46 9.51
C GLY A 120 -9.38 -6.54 8.28
N ALA A 121 -10.57 -6.26 7.73
CA ALA A 121 -10.82 -5.32 6.63
C ALA A 121 -11.09 -3.89 7.16
N ASP A 122 -10.85 -3.62 8.45
CA ASP A 122 -11.09 -2.33 9.10
C ASP A 122 -10.29 -1.19 8.45
N PHE A 123 -9.15 -1.53 7.83
CA PHE A 123 -8.38 -0.57 7.04
C PHE A 123 -9.24 0.07 5.93
N GLN A 124 -10.18 -0.67 5.32
CA GLN A 124 -11.05 -0.15 4.27
C GLN A 124 -11.99 0.93 4.81
N VAL A 125 -12.50 0.78 6.03
CA VAL A 125 -13.36 1.77 6.67
C VAL A 125 -12.58 3.06 6.92
N HIS A 126 -11.39 2.95 7.50
CA HIS A 126 -10.55 4.10 7.81
C HIS A 126 -10.02 4.79 6.55
N LEU A 127 -9.61 4.03 5.55
CA LEU A 127 -9.12 4.55 4.28
C LEU A 127 -10.23 5.13 3.42
N GLY A 128 -11.43 4.53 3.45
CA GLY A 128 -12.64 5.08 2.85
C GLY A 128 -13.01 6.44 3.47
N ALA A 129 -12.98 6.55 4.80
CA ALA A 129 -13.19 7.83 5.49
C ALA A 129 -12.11 8.87 5.12
N ALA A 130 -10.84 8.45 5.02
CA ALA A 130 -9.73 9.30 4.59
C ALA A 130 -9.93 9.80 3.14
N ASN A 131 -10.39 8.93 2.24
CA ASN A 131 -10.72 9.32 0.86
C ASN A 131 -11.89 10.32 0.80
N GLN A 132 -12.96 10.09 1.54
CA GLN A 132 -14.09 11.02 1.63
C GLN A 132 -13.65 12.39 2.16
N LEU A 133 -12.82 12.40 3.21
CA LEU A 133 -12.27 13.62 3.77
C LEU A 133 -11.40 14.36 2.74
N ARG A 134 -10.52 13.65 2.02
CA ARG A 134 -9.69 14.24 0.95
C ARG A 134 -10.55 14.83 -0.17
N ASN A 135 -11.55 14.09 -0.64
CA ASN A 135 -12.44 14.51 -1.72
C ASN A 135 -13.31 15.72 -1.33
N SER A 136 -13.68 15.86 -0.05
CA SER A 136 -14.40 17.05 0.46
C SER A 136 -13.61 18.35 0.30
N ARG A 137 -12.28 18.25 0.13
CA ARG A 137 -11.34 19.37 -0.03
C ARG A 137 -10.77 19.49 -1.45
N ASN A 138 -11.32 18.80 -2.44
CA ASN A 138 -10.81 18.82 -3.82
C ASN A 138 -10.67 20.23 -4.43
N ARG A 139 -11.43 21.23 -3.95
CA ARG A 139 -11.33 22.62 -4.40
C ARG A 139 -10.09 23.37 -3.90
N TRP A 140 -9.35 22.82 -2.93
CA TRP A 140 -8.26 23.52 -2.25
C TRP A 140 -6.91 23.16 -2.88
N ARG A 141 -6.48 23.98 -3.85
CA ARG A 141 -5.22 23.76 -4.59
C ARG A 141 -3.98 24.20 -3.83
N VAL A 142 -4.11 25.17 -2.92
CA VAL A 142 -3.01 25.67 -2.09
C VAL A 142 -3.10 25.03 -0.71
N VAL A 143 -2.20 24.09 -0.44
CA VAL A 143 -2.09 23.37 0.84
C VAL A 143 -0.65 23.40 1.34
N SER A 144 -0.46 23.30 2.66
CA SER A 144 0.88 23.19 3.25
C SER A 144 1.56 21.88 2.84
N SER A 145 2.90 21.86 2.89
CA SER A 145 3.69 20.66 2.57
C SER A 145 3.29 19.47 3.44
N GLN A 146 3.03 19.69 4.73
CA GLN A 146 2.59 18.64 5.65
C GLN A 146 1.22 18.06 5.24
N THR A 147 0.28 18.92 4.86
CA THR A 147 -1.05 18.48 4.42
C THR A 147 -0.97 17.70 3.10
N ARG A 148 -0.10 18.12 2.19
CA ARG A 148 0.16 17.41 0.93
C ARG A 148 0.70 16.00 1.20
N GLN A 149 1.69 15.86 2.08
CA GLN A 149 2.25 14.56 2.49
C GLN A 149 1.20 13.60 3.03
N VAL A 150 0.33 14.06 3.92
CA VAL A 150 -0.72 13.21 4.48
C VAL A 150 -1.76 12.82 3.42
N ASN A 151 -2.06 13.72 2.47
CA ASN A 151 -2.92 13.41 1.32
C ASN A 151 -2.31 12.34 0.41
N GLU A 152 -1.00 12.41 0.15
CA GLU A 152 -0.26 11.45 -0.67
C GLU A 152 -0.25 10.06 -0.03
N ILE A 153 -0.03 9.98 1.29
CA ILE A 153 -0.09 8.70 2.01
C ILE A 153 -1.48 8.08 1.87
N SER A 154 -2.52 8.89 2.13
CA SER A 154 -3.91 8.48 1.98
C SER A 154 -4.23 8.03 0.55
N PHE A 155 -3.76 8.78 -0.45
CA PHE A 155 -3.97 8.49 -1.85
C PHE A 155 -3.29 7.19 -2.26
N PHE A 156 -2.02 7.01 -1.95
CA PHE A 156 -1.27 5.85 -2.39
C PHE A 156 -1.75 4.56 -1.71
N LEU A 157 -2.04 4.59 -0.40
CA LEU A 157 -2.66 3.42 0.26
C LEU A 157 -4.01 3.05 -0.38
N SER A 158 -4.78 4.04 -0.82
CA SER A 158 -6.04 3.84 -1.52
C SER A 158 -5.83 3.26 -2.92
N LEU A 159 -4.82 3.74 -3.63
CA LEU A 159 -4.42 3.19 -4.92
C LEU A 159 -4.00 1.72 -4.78
N LEU A 160 -3.19 1.38 -3.78
CA LEU A 160 -2.80 -0.02 -3.52
C LEU A 160 -4.01 -0.90 -3.22
N THR A 161 -4.97 -0.42 -2.44
CA THR A 161 -6.23 -1.14 -2.20
C THR A 161 -7.04 -1.30 -3.51
N ARG A 162 -7.12 -0.24 -4.32
CA ARG A 162 -7.83 -0.21 -5.62
C ARG A 162 -7.26 -1.24 -6.60
N THR A 163 -5.94 -1.48 -6.60
CA THR A 163 -5.32 -2.48 -7.48
C THR A 163 -5.82 -3.91 -7.24
N LEU A 164 -6.30 -4.21 -6.03
CA LEU A 164 -6.82 -5.53 -5.65
C LEU A 164 -8.36 -5.57 -5.53
N ALA A 165 -9.05 -4.44 -5.72
CA ALA A 165 -10.52 -4.37 -5.56
C ALA A 165 -11.31 -4.79 -6.81
N PHE A 166 -10.75 -4.57 -8.01
CA PHE A 166 -11.34 -5.00 -9.30
C PHE A 166 -12.82 -4.64 -9.51
N GLN A 167 -13.20 -3.42 -9.14
CA GLN A 167 -14.56 -2.94 -9.32
C GLN A 167 -14.71 -2.31 -10.72
N PRO A 168 -15.83 -2.53 -11.44
CA PRO A 168 -16.08 -1.84 -12.71
C PRO A 168 -16.24 -0.33 -12.46
N SER A 169 -15.90 0.49 -13.46
CA SER A 169 -16.13 1.93 -13.36
C SER A 169 -17.64 2.22 -13.24
N SER A 170 -18.00 3.08 -12.29
CA SER A 170 -19.39 3.55 -12.13
C SER A 170 -19.84 4.46 -13.28
N THR A 171 -18.89 5.05 -14.00
CA THR A 171 -19.12 6.02 -15.07
C THR A 171 -18.81 5.42 -16.44
N THR A 172 -19.36 6.05 -17.48
CA THR A 172 -19.04 5.71 -18.87
C THR A 172 -17.76 6.41 -19.30
N TRP A 173 -16.93 5.72 -20.08
CA TRP A 173 -15.75 6.31 -20.70
C TRP A 173 -16.14 7.58 -21.47
N SER A 174 -15.68 8.74 -21.00
CA SER A 174 -15.92 10.02 -21.65
C SER A 174 -14.73 10.95 -21.39
N GLY A 175 -14.30 11.70 -22.41
CA GLY A 175 -13.09 12.55 -22.33
C GLY A 175 -13.08 13.60 -21.19
N ARG A 176 -14.23 13.87 -20.53
CA ARG A 176 -14.33 14.72 -19.34
C ARG A 176 -13.53 14.17 -18.15
N GLU A 177 -13.28 12.87 -18.09
CA GLU A 177 -12.59 12.20 -16.99
C GLU A 177 -11.07 12.33 -17.04
N GLN A 178 -10.52 12.87 -18.15
CA GLN A 178 -9.10 13.14 -18.27
C GLN A 178 -8.64 14.18 -17.23
N GLN A 179 -9.48 15.19 -16.95
CA GLN A 179 -9.18 16.22 -15.94
C GLN A 179 -8.99 15.64 -14.53
N THR A 180 -9.74 14.61 -14.16
CA THR A 180 -9.59 13.97 -12.84
C THR A 180 -8.31 13.15 -12.77
N LEU A 181 -7.96 12.43 -13.84
CA LEU A 181 -6.68 11.72 -13.91
C LEU A 181 -5.51 12.70 -13.89
N ASP A 182 -5.60 13.83 -14.58
CA ASP A 182 -4.56 14.85 -14.57
C ASP A 182 -4.33 15.40 -13.14
N GLU A 183 -5.40 15.68 -12.39
CA GLU A 183 -5.30 16.12 -10.98
C GLU A 183 -4.68 15.04 -10.06
N GLU A 184 -5.04 13.77 -10.26
CA GLU A 184 -4.45 12.65 -9.49
C GLU A 184 -2.98 12.40 -9.89
N MET A 185 -2.66 12.55 -11.17
CA MET A 185 -1.31 12.36 -11.72
C MET A 185 -0.38 13.50 -11.29
N ASP A 186 -0.88 14.74 -11.24
CA ASP A 186 -0.18 15.87 -10.64
C ASP A 186 0.19 15.61 -9.17
N LEU A 187 -0.70 14.98 -8.40
CA LEU A 187 -0.42 14.62 -7.00
C LEU A 187 0.73 13.59 -6.90
N VAL A 188 0.78 12.63 -7.83
CA VAL A 188 1.85 11.63 -7.86
C VAL A 188 3.18 12.23 -8.33
N GLN A 189 3.15 13.02 -9.41
CA GLN A 189 4.35 13.55 -10.08
C GLN A 189 4.98 14.75 -9.37
N SER A 190 4.20 15.55 -8.64
CA SER A 190 4.70 16.76 -7.95
C SER A 190 5.56 16.46 -6.71
N ASN A 191 5.80 15.19 -6.41
CA ASN A 191 6.28 14.78 -5.11
C ASN A 191 7.48 13.84 -5.14
N THR A 192 8.37 14.05 -4.17
CA THR A 192 9.64 13.35 -4.02
C THR A 192 9.58 12.23 -2.98
N CYS A 193 8.50 12.09 -2.19
CA CYS A 193 8.50 11.12 -1.09
C CYS A 193 8.16 9.68 -1.48
N PHE A 194 7.60 9.43 -2.67
CA PHE A 194 7.27 8.08 -3.15
C PHE A 194 8.50 7.15 -3.15
N GLU A 195 9.65 7.71 -3.52
CA GLU A 195 10.92 7.00 -3.61
C GLU A 195 11.30 6.36 -2.27
N PHE A 196 11.27 7.13 -1.17
CA PHE A 196 11.66 6.62 0.16
C PHE A 196 10.52 6.03 0.99
N MET A 197 9.28 6.47 0.77
CA MET A 197 8.12 5.97 1.52
C MET A 197 7.61 4.64 0.99
N TYR A 198 7.77 4.37 -0.31
CA TYR A 198 7.17 3.22 -0.97
C TYR A 198 8.14 2.45 -1.87
N GLY A 199 9.35 2.97 -2.10
CA GLY A 199 10.35 2.30 -2.93
C GLY A 199 10.00 2.32 -4.42
N ILE A 200 9.13 3.25 -4.85
CA ILE A 200 8.60 3.36 -6.21
C ILE A 200 8.92 4.75 -6.78
N THR A 201 9.07 4.84 -8.10
CA THR A 201 9.21 6.13 -8.79
C THR A 201 7.85 6.75 -9.07
N PRO A 202 7.73 8.09 -9.10
CA PRO A 202 6.47 8.76 -9.46
C PRO A 202 5.91 8.32 -10.82
N VAL A 203 6.77 8.00 -11.79
CA VAL A 203 6.35 7.52 -13.12
C VAL A 203 5.64 6.18 -13.01
N ILE A 204 6.22 5.19 -12.33
CA ILE A 204 5.58 3.87 -12.17
C ILE A 204 4.31 3.98 -11.32
N ALA A 205 4.30 4.81 -10.28
CA ALA A 205 3.11 5.05 -9.46
C ALA A 205 1.95 5.65 -10.30
N GLY A 206 2.24 6.62 -11.16
CA GLY A 206 1.27 7.21 -12.08
C GLY A 206 0.76 6.22 -13.11
N THR A 207 1.64 5.36 -13.61
CA THR A 207 1.27 4.28 -14.54
C THR A 207 0.38 3.23 -13.87
N ILE A 208 0.59 2.88 -12.59
CA ILE A 208 -0.31 1.99 -11.82
C ILE A 208 -1.69 2.62 -11.63
N LEU A 209 -1.75 3.92 -11.37
CA LEU A 209 -3.01 4.67 -11.31
C LEU A 209 -3.78 4.59 -12.63
N GLU A 210 -3.10 4.88 -13.74
CA GLU A 210 -3.68 4.83 -15.09
C GLU A 210 -4.14 3.41 -15.45
N MET A 211 -3.35 2.38 -15.12
CA MET A 211 -3.75 0.97 -15.26
C MET A 211 -5.00 0.62 -14.44
N CYS A 212 -5.13 1.15 -13.23
CA CYS A 212 -6.33 0.94 -12.43
C CYS A 212 -7.54 1.51 -13.16
N ARG A 213 -7.45 2.78 -13.60
CA ARG A 213 -8.53 3.47 -14.32
C ARG A 213 -8.93 2.72 -15.60
N LEU A 214 -7.98 2.39 -16.47
CA LEU A 214 -8.26 1.71 -17.74
C LEU A 214 -8.88 0.32 -17.52
N GLY A 215 -8.32 -0.47 -16.58
CA GLY A 215 -8.88 -1.78 -16.26
C GLY A 215 -10.31 -1.76 -15.72
N GLU A 216 -10.72 -0.68 -15.04
CA GLU A 216 -12.09 -0.51 -14.53
C GLU A 216 -13.09 -0.22 -15.66
N TYR A 217 -12.69 0.54 -16.68
CA TYR A 217 -13.52 0.74 -17.87
C TYR A 217 -13.61 -0.54 -18.71
N LEU A 218 -12.49 -1.23 -18.92
CA LEU A 218 -12.48 -2.51 -19.64
C LEU A 218 -13.42 -3.52 -18.96
N LEU A 219 -13.36 -3.63 -17.63
CA LEU A 219 -14.25 -4.51 -16.87
C LEU A 219 -15.73 -4.10 -17.02
N ARG A 220 -16.02 -2.80 -17.02
CA ARG A 220 -17.37 -2.29 -17.27
C ARG A 220 -17.88 -2.71 -18.66
N PHE A 221 -17.08 -2.51 -19.71
CA PHE A 221 -17.46 -2.92 -21.07
C PHE A 221 -17.65 -4.44 -21.19
N GLN A 222 -16.86 -5.23 -20.48
CA GLN A 222 -17.04 -6.68 -20.42
C GLN A 222 -18.37 -7.08 -19.75
N GLN A 223 -18.82 -6.34 -18.74
CA GLN A 223 -20.09 -6.57 -18.05
C GLN A 223 -21.30 -6.06 -18.86
N ASP A 224 -21.16 -4.89 -19.48
CA ASP A 224 -22.18 -4.28 -20.35
C ASP A 224 -22.30 -5.05 -21.70
N GLY A 225 -21.25 -5.79 -22.10
CA GLY A 225 -21.11 -6.59 -23.32
C GLY A 225 -22.07 -7.76 -23.50
N GLY A 226 -23.02 -7.96 -22.58
CA GLY A 226 -24.26 -8.69 -22.88
C GLY A 226 -25.12 -7.99 -23.96
N ASN A 227 -24.87 -6.69 -24.23
CA ASN A 227 -25.53 -5.88 -25.26
C ASN A 227 -24.49 -5.18 -26.18
N SER A 228 -23.99 -5.91 -27.19
CA SER A 228 -23.52 -5.46 -28.52
C SER A 228 -22.60 -4.23 -28.69
N SER A 229 -22.01 -3.66 -27.65
CA SER A 229 -21.11 -2.50 -27.77
C SER A 229 -19.64 -2.94 -27.77
N SER A 230 -18.94 -2.66 -28.87
CA SER A 230 -17.48 -2.86 -28.95
C SER A 230 -16.75 -1.85 -28.06
N ILE A 231 -15.56 -2.24 -27.58
CA ILE A 231 -14.68 -1.35 -26.83
C ILE A 231 -14.30 -0.15 -27.74
N PRO A 232 -14.41 1.10 -27.26
CA PRO A 232 -14.01 2.28 -28.03
C PRO A 232 -12.52 2.26 -28.41
N ASP A 233 -12.21 2.69 -29.64
CA ASP A 233 -10.82 2.70 -30.17
C ASP A 233 -9.89 3.60 -29.35
N ASP A 234 -10.39 4.71 -28.82
CA ASP A 234 -9.62 5.63 -27.97
C ASP A 234 -9.25 5.01 -26.61
N LEU A 235 -10.10 4.15 -26.06
CA LEU A 235 -9.78 3.37 -24.87
C LEU A 235 -8.71 2.30 -25.16
N LEU A 236 -8.78 1.66 -26.33
CA LEU A 236 -7.76 0.71 -26.77
C LEU A 236 -6.41 1.40 -26.99
N GLU A 237 -6.39 2.54 -27.67
CA GLU A 237 -5.19 3.36 -27.90
C GLU A 237 -4.55 3.79 -26.56
N ALA A 238 -5.37 4.19 -25.57
CA ALA A 238 -4.87 4.51 -24.23
C ALA A 238 -4.23 3.28 -23.54
N CYS A 239 -4.80 2.08 -23.72
CA CYS A 239 -4.23 0.84 -23.20
C CYS A 239 -2.91 0.46 -23.88
N GLU A 240 -2.77 0.73 -25.18
CA GLU A 240 -1.54 0.51 -25.95
C GLU A 240 -0.45 1.49 -25.53
N SER A 241 -0.77 2.79 -25.48
CA SER A 241 0.17 3.85 -25.07
C SER A 241 0.73 3.62 -23.66
N LEU A 242 -0.12 3.17 -22.73
CA LEU A 242 0.29 2.77 -21.39
C LEU A 242 1.31 1.61 -21.41
N GLY A 243 1.09 0.61 -22.27
CA GLY A 243 1.99 -0.52 -22.46
C GLY A 243 3.34 -0.09 -23.00
N GLU A 244 3.35 0.79 -24.01
CA GLU A 244 4.58 1.37 -24.56
C GLU A 244 5.37 2.16 -23.52
N LYS A 245 4.67 2.94 -22.68
CA LYS A 245 5.27 3.68 -21.56
C LYS A 245 5.90 2.74 -20.53
N LEU A 246 5.25 1.62 -20.19
CA LEU A 246 5.82 0.60 -19.29
C LEU A 246 7.05 -0.08 -19.88
N LEU A 247 7.01 -0.46 -21.16
CA LEU A 247 8.10 -1.17 -21.83
C LEU A 247 9.33 -0.28 -22.13
N SER A 248 9.09 1.00 -22.38
CA SER A 248 10.13 2.00 -22.61
C SER A 248 10.74 2.53 -21.33
N TRP A 249 10.18 2.21 -20.15
CA TRP A 249 10.70 2.66 -18.87
C TRP A 249 12.17 2.24 -18.67
N ARG A 250 12.98 3.18 -18.18
CA ARG A 250 14.39 2.97 -17.83
C ARG A 250 14.68 3.70 -16.52
N PHE A 251 15.26 2.98 -15.56
CA PHE A 251 15.61 3.55 -14.26
C PHE A 251 16.57 4.75 -14.40
N ASP A 252 17.52 4.70 -15.34
CA ASP A 252 18.52 5.76 -15.54
C ASP A 252 17.94 7.10 -16.03
N LEU A 253 16.69 7.09 -16.53
CA LEU A 253 15.99 8.29 -16.99
C LEU A 253 15.13 8.93 -15.89
N GLU A 254 15.02 8.27 -14.73
CA GLU A 254 14.21 8.77 -13.60
C GLU A 254 14.91 9.91 -12.88
N THR A 255 14.14 10.95 -12.54
CA THR A 255 14.65 12.06 -11.74
C THR A 255 14.48 11.76 -10.25
N ILE A 256 15.45 11.05 -9.69
CA ILE A 256 15.46 10.65 -8.28
C ILE A 256 16.05 11.78 -7.45
N SER A 257 15.22 12.49 -6.68
CA SER A 257 15.65 13.70 -5.97
C SER A 257 15.63 13.57 -4.45
N SER A 258 14.92 12.60 -3.89
CA SER A 258 14.81 12.44 -2.43
C SER A 258 15.91 11.57 -1.84
N ILE A 259 16.51 10.67 -2.63
CA ILE A 259 17.56 9.77 -2.15
C ILE A 259 18.92 10.42 -2.39
N GLN A 260 19.69 10.60 -1.32
CA GLN A 260 21.03 11.19 -1.41
C GLN A 260 21.98 10.23 -2.14
N ALA A 261 22.60 10.70 -3.23
CA ALA A 261 23.48 9.89 -4.08
C ALA A 261 24.73 9.33 -3.36
N ASN A 262 25.06 9.84 -2.17
CA ASN A 262 26.18 9.35 -1.35
C ASN A 262 25.82 8.16 -0.46
N ASP A 263 24.53 7.86 -0.24
CA ASP A 263 24.09 6.67 0.50
C ASP A 263 23.91 5.50 -0.48
N VAL A 264 25.04 4.95 -0.93
CA VAL A 264 25.09 3.81 -1.89
C VAL A 264 24.19 2.66 -1.43
N TYR A 265 24.10 2.42 -0.12
CA TYR A 265 23.28 1.36 0.45
C TYR A 265 21.78 1.61 0.22
N ILE A 266 21.28 2.81 0.54
CA ILE A 266 19.87 3.15 0.29
C ILE A 266 19.57 3.23 -1.20
N SER A 267 20.51 3.73 -2.01
CA SER A 267 20.38 3.76 -3.47
C SER A 267 20.27 2.36 -4.08
N THR A 268 21.06 1.38 -3.62
CA THR A 268 20.98 0.00 -4.11
C THR A 268 19.66 -0.66 -3.72
N ILE A 269 19.17 -0.47 -2.49
CA ILE A 269 17.88 -1.00 -2.07
C ILE A 269 16.76 -0.39 -2.92
N PHE A 270 16.80 0.93 -3.13
CA PHE A 270 15.82 1.62 -3.95
C PHE A 270 15.83 1.14 -5.40
N TYR A 271 17.02 0.96 -6.00
CA TYR A 271 17.17 0.42 -7.35
C TYR A 271 16.40 -0.90 -7.49
N HIS A 272 16.65 -1.86 -6.58
CA HIS A 272 15.96 -3.13 -6.62
C HIS A 272 14.46 -3.00 -6.35
N GLN A 273 14.03 -2.14 -5.42
CA GLN A 273 12.60 -1.92 -5.18
C GLN A 273 11.89 -1.31 -6.40
N ALA A 274 12.45 -0.29 -7.03
CA ALA A 274 11.88 0.37 -8.21
C ALA A 274 11.73 -0.61 -9.37
N HIS A 275 12.74 -1.46 -9.61
CA HIS A 275 12.66 -2.51 -10.62
C HIS A 275 11.62 -3.58 -10.28
N ALA A 276 11.50 -4.00 -9.01
CA ALA A 276 10.45 -4.91 -8.60
C ALA A 276 9.06 -4.32 -8.86
N TRP A 277 8.85 -3.03 -8.56
CA TRP A 277 7.62 -2.31 -8.88
C TRP A 277 7.34 -2.28 -10.38
N HIS A 278 8.36 -2.01 -11.21
CA HIS A 278 8.22 -1.99 -12.67
C HIS A 278 7.82 -3.35 -13.25
N HIS A 279 8.52 -4.43 -12.89
CA HIS A 279 8.19 -5.77 -13.37
C HIS A 279 6.82 -6.26 -12.85
N ALA A 280 6.48 -5.95 -11.59
CA ALA A 280 5.15 -6.25 -11.08
C ALA A 280 4.05 -5.44 -11.79
N ALA A 281 4.34 -4.19 -12.16
CA ALA A 281 3.45 -3.37 -12.97
C ALA A 281 3.24 -3.96 -14.38
N LEU A 282 4.27 -4.56 -14.98
CA LEU A 282 4.12 -5.33 -16.23
C LEU A 282 3.24 -6.57 -16.05
N VAL A 283 3.46 -7.37 -14.99
CA VAL A 283 2.58 -8.50 -14.65
C VAL A 283 1.13 -8.04 -14.52
N TYR A 284 0.91 -6.96 -13.77
CA TYR A 284 -0.41 -6.37 -13.56
C TYR A 284 -1.05 -5.86 -14.86
N TYR A 285 -0.28 -5.18 -15.73
CA TYR A 285 -0.71 -4.73 -17.05
C TYR A 285 -1.15 -5.89 -17.94
N TYR A 286 -0.27 -6.88 -18.12
CA TYR A 286 -0.53 -8.02 -18.98
C TYR A 286 -1.73 -8.84 -18.49
N ARG A 287 -1.87 -8.97 -17.18
CA ARG A 287 -3.03 -9.65 -16.57
C ARG A 287 -4.31 -8.85 -16.75
N ARG A 288 -4.31 -7.58 -16.39
CA ARG A 288 -5.55 -6.78 -16.20
C ARG A 288 -6.06 -6.13 -17.48
N ILE A 289 -5.17 -5.77 -18.39
CA ILE A 289 -5.50 -5.10 -19.64
C ILE A 289 -5.41 -6.08 -20.81
N GLN A 290 -4.29 -6.80 -20.94
CA GLN A 290 -4.05 -7.69 -22.09
C GLN A 290 -4.61 -9.10 -21.93
N SER A 291 -5.13 -9.46 -20.74
CA SER A 291 -5.71 -10.78 -20.44
C SER A 291 -4.78 -11.97 -20.72
N TRP A 292 -3.47 -11.80 -20.51
CA TRP A 292 -2.47 -12.86 -20.67
C TRP A 292 -2.68 -14.01 -19.69
N LYS A 293 -2.20 -15.22 -19.99
CA LYS A 293 -2.27 -16.38 -19.08
C LYS A 293 -1.07 -16.40 -18.15
N SER A 294 -1.19 -17.09 -17.01
CA SER A 294 -0.10 -17.11 -16.01
C SER A 294 1.19 -17.76 -16.55
N ALA A 295 1.07 -18.64 -17.55
CA ALA A 295 2.22 -19.23 -18.24
C ALA A 295 3.05 -18.20 -19.02
N ASP A 296 2.39 -17.17 -19.58
CA ASP A 296 3.04 -16.15 -20.41
C ASP A 296 3.75 -15.08 -19.55
N LEU A 297 3.43 -15.02 -18.25
CA LEU A 297 3.98 -14.05 -17.29
C LEU A 297 5.26 -14.54 -16.59
N THR A 298 5.76 -15.71 -16.98
CA THR A 298 6.83 -16.41 -16.26
C THR A 298 8.07 -15.53 -16.05
N GLN A 299 8.49 -14.81 -17.10
CA GLN A 299 9.68 -13.96 -17.07
C GLN A 299 9.51 -12.74 -16.15
N GLU A 300 8.38 -12.03 -16.24
CA GLU A 300 8.14 -10.82 -15.43
C GLU A 300 7.96 -11.15 -13.94
N ILE A 301 7.34 -12.29 -13.62
CA ILE A 301 7.27 -12.81 -12.25
C ILE A 301 8.67 -13.12 -11.72
N GLN A 302 9.52 -13.76 -12.54
CA GLN A 302 10.90 -14.08 -12.16
C GLN A 302 11.70 -12.82 -11.85
N HIS A 303 11.71 -11.82 -12.76
CA HIS A 303 12.42 -10.57 -12.53
C HIS A 303 11.89 -9.81 -11.30
N THR A 304 10.56 -9.78 -11.11
CA THR A 304 9.96 -9.18 -9.90
C THR A 304 10.55 -9.81 -8.64
N MET A 305 10.55 -11.13 -8.56
CA MET A 305 11.03 -11.82 -7.37
C MET A 305 12.55 -11.74 -7.19
N GLU A 306 13.33 -11.73 -8.27
CA GLU A 306 14.78 -11.52 -8.23
C GLU A 306 15.13 -10.18 -7.60
N HIS A 307 14.48 -9.10 -8.05
CA HIS A 307 14.68 -7.78 -7.48
C HIS A 307 14.17 -7.69 -6.02
N MET A 308 13.05 -8.33 -5.70
CA MET A 308 12.53 -8.37 -4.33
C MET A 308 13.47 -9.11 -3.36
N HIS A 309 14.10 -10.20 -3.80
CA HIS A 309 15.14 -10.89 -3.02
C HIS A 309 16.41 -10.06 -2.90
N ALA A 310 16.90 -9.46 -3.99
CA ALA A 310 18.11 -8.64 -3.99
C ALA A 310 18.00 -7.39 -3.09
N ALA A 311 16.81 -6.80 -3.00
CA ALA A 311 16.53 -5.71 -2.05
C ALA A 311 16.69 -6.19 -0.60
N GLU A 312 16.21 -7.38 -0.26
CA GLU A 312 16.36 -7.96 1.08
C GLU A 312 17.78 -8.46 1.37
N ASP A 313 18.52 -8.93 0.36
CA ASP A 313 19.93 -9.30 0.49
C ASP A 313 20.79 -8.09 0.79
N SER A 314 20.51 -6.98 0.10
CA SER A 314 21.16 -5.68 0.36
C SER A 314 20.97 -5.24 1.81
N LYS A 315 19.82 -5.55 2.43
CA LYS A 315 19.53 -5.22 3.84
C LYS A 315 20.28 -6.09 4.86
N MET A 316 20.79 -7.26 4.45
CA MET A 316 21.45 -8.23 5.33
C MET A 316 22.98 -8.13 5.33
N MET A 317 23.55 -7.11 4.68
CA MET A 317 25.00 -6.93 4.62
C MET A 317 25.63 -6.86 6.03
N PRO A 318 26.62 -7.72 6.34
CA PRO A 318 27.24 -7.81 7.66
C PRO A 318 27.78 -6.46 8.14
N GLY A 319 27.47 -6.10 9.39
CA GLY A 319 27.90 -4.82 9.99
C GLY A 319 26.98 -3.63 9.72
N SER A 320 25.88 -3.81 8.98
CA SER A 320 24.86 -2.76 8.82
C SER A 320 24.11 -2.55 10.15
N PRO A 321 24.13 -1.34 10.74
CA PRO A 321 23.31 -1.02 11.92
C PRO A 321 21.81 -0.99 11.60
N ARG A 322 21.43 -1.23 10.33
CA ARG A 322 20.08 -1.05 9.77
C ARG A 322 19.35 -2.38 9.49
N GLN A 323 19.91 -3.52 9.91
CA GLN A 323 19.31 -4.83 9.71
C GLN A 323 17.95 -4.94 10.41
N GLY A 324 16.92 -5.35 9.69
CA GLY A 324 15.56 -5.52 10.23
C GLY A 324 14.81 -4.21 10.51
N LEU A 325 15.32 -3.07 10.04
CA LEU A 325 14.68 -1.77 10.26
C LEU A 325 13.69 -1.35 9.18
N MET A 326 13.67 -1.97 7.99
CA MET A 326 12.90 -1.50 6.84
C MET A 326 12.11 -2.65 6.22
N ALA A 327 10.83 -2.81 6.57
CA ALA A 327 10.02 -3.83 5.89
C ALA A 327 9.79 -3.42 4.42
N PRO A 328 9.85 -4.35 3.47
CA PRO A 328 9.50 -4.06 2.10
C PRO A 328 8.00 -3.83 1.96
N LEU A 329 7.60 -2.99 1.00
CA LEU A 329 6.21 -2.98 0.53
C LEU A 329 5.95 -4.30 -0.20
N THR A 330 4.82 -4.93 0.12
CA THR A 330 4.52 -6.27 -0.39
C THR A 330 3.84 -6.28 -1.75
N TRP A 331 3.31 -5.15 -2.24
CA TRP A 331 2.58 -5.08 -3.52
C TRP A 331 3.27 -5.81 -4.68
N PRO A 332 4.57 -5.58 -4.98
CA PRO A 332 5.21 -6.30 -6.09
C PRO A 332 5.21 -7.81 -5.91
N ALA A 333 5.52 -8.29 -4.70
CA ALA A 333 5.50 -9.71 -4.38
C ALA A 333 4.09 -10.29 -4.39
N THR A 334 3.08 -9.56 -3.93
CA THR A 334 1.68 -9.97 -3.97
C THR A 334 1.22 -10.17 -5.41
N ILE A 335 1.45 -9.19 -6.30
CA ILE A 335 1.09 -9.32 -7.72
C ILE A 335 1.80 -10.50 -8.38
N ALA A 336 3.12 -10.63 -8.19
CA ALA A 336 3.89 -11.75 -8.74
C ALA A 336 3.43 -13.10 -8.20
N SER A 337 3.13 -13.18 -6.89
CA SER A 337 2.75 -14.43 -6.24
C SER A 337 1.36 -14.90 -6.63
N LEU A 338 0.40 -13.99 -6.81
CA LEU A 338 -0.95 -14.35 -7.24
C LEU A 338 -0.97 -15.05 -8.61
N ASP A 339 0.01 -14.76 -9.46
CA ASP A 339 0.15 -15.38 -10.78
C ASP A 339 1.27 -16.44 -10.89
N ALA A 340 1.99 -16.73 -9.81
CA ALA A 340 3.09 -17.69 -9.80
C ALA A 340 2.62 -19.13 -10.03
N ILE A 341 3.33 -19.85 -10.91
CA ILE A 341 3.06 -21.26 -11.24
C ILE A 341 4.30 -22.13 -11.05
N GLY A 342 4.07 -23.42 -10.76
CA GLY A 342 5.15 -24.41 -10.66
C GLY A 342 6.28 -23.97 -9.73
N ALA A 343 7.52 -24.04 -10.21
CA ALA A 343 8.73 -23.71 -9.44
C ALA A 343 8.81 -22.23 -8.99
N GLN A 344 8.08 -21.31 -9.62
CA GLN A 344 8.07 -19.91 -9.21
C GLN A 344 7.49 -19.72 -7.81
N ARG A 345 6.52 -20.58 -7.42
CA ARG A 345 5.91 -20.54 -6.09
C ARG A 345 6.93 -20.79 -4.98
N ASP A 346 7.97 -21.57 -5.24
CA ASP A 346 9.05 -21.80 -4.26
C ASP A 346 9.94 -20.55 -4.10
N ILE A 347 10.11 -19.76 -5.17
CA ILE A 347 10.84 -18.49 -5.11
C ILE A 347 10.03 -17.45 -4.33
N CYS A 348 8.72 -17.38 -4.59
CA CYS A 348 7.78 -16.54 -3.84
C CYS A 348 7.73 -16.93 -2.36
N ARG A 349 7.58 -18.24 -2.06
CA ARG A 349 7.52 -18.76 -0.68
C ARG A 349 8.75 -18.33 0.13
N ARG A 350 9.95 -18.54 -0.41
CA ARG A 350 11.20 -18.15 0.27
C ARG A 350 11.26 -16.65 0.57
N TRP A 351 10.69 -15.82 -0.31
CA TRP A 351 10.64 -14.38 -0.07
C TRP A 351 9.66 -14.05 1.05
N TRP A 352 8.43 -14.58 1.00
CA TRP A 352 7.42 -14.38 2.04
C TRP A 352 7.91 -14.82 3.41
N GLU A 353 8.44 -16.03 3.52
CA GLU A 353 9.00 -16.58 4.78
C GLU A 353 10.10 -15.69 5.36
N ARG A 354 10.92 -15.08 4.50
CA ARG A 354 11.98 -14.14 4.92
C ARG A 354 11.40 -12.86 5.52
N VAL A 355 10.37 -12.28 4.92
CA VAL A 355 9.78 -11.01 5.36
C VAL A 355 8.85 -11.14 6.56
N LEU A 356 8.39 -12.34 6.90
CA LEU A 356 7.69 -12.60 8.19
C LEU A 356 8.54 -12.19 9.40
N SER A 357 9.87 -12.22 9.26
CA SER A 357 10.78 -11.78 10.32
C SER A 357 10.55 -10.32 10.74
N TYR A 358 9.98 -9.44 9.91
CA TYR A 358 9.69 -8.06 10.29
C TYR A 358 8.60 -7.93 11.37
N GLY A 359 7.76 -8.95 11.56
CA GLY A 359 6.73 -8.99 12.62
C GLY A 359 5.53 -8.07 12.35
N LEU A 360 5.20 -7.85 11.07
CA LEU A 360 3.99 -7.16 10.65
C LEU A 360 2.93 -8.20 10.31
N ALA A 361 1.89 -8.33 11.14
CA ALA A 361 0.88 -9.38 10.97
C ALA A 361 0.08 -9.25 9.66
N ASN A 362 0.08 -8.07 9.01
CA ASN A 362 -0.45 -7.93 7.65
C ASN A 362 0.34 -8.74 6.61
N ILE A 363 1.66 -8.92 6.79
CA ILE A 363 2.48 -9.75 5.90
C ILE A 363 2.09 -11.22 6.07
N ASP A 364 1.95 -11.69 7.32
CA ASP A 364 1.46 -13.05 7.61
C ASP A 364 0.11 -13.30 6.91
N LYS A 365 -0.84 -12.38 7.06
CA LYS A 365 -2.16 -12.49 6.43
C LYS A 365 -2.10 -12.51 4.91
N GLN A 366 -1.27 -11.66 4.30
CA GLN A 366 -1.10 -11.66 2.84
C GLN A 366 -0.52 -12.98 2.34
N TRP A 367 0.44 -13.54 3.08
CA TRP A 367 1.03 -14.83 2.75
C TRP A 367 0.00 -15.97 2.84
N ASP A 368 -0.80 -16.01 3.91
CA ASP A 368 -1.90 -16.97 4.06
C ASP A 368 -2.89 -16.90 2.88
N VAL A 369 -3.20 -15.69 2.40
CA VAL A 369 -4.10 -15.48 1.24
C VAL A 369 -3.47 -15.99 -0.05
N VAL A 370 -2.19 -15.71 -0.29
CA VAL A 370 -1.47 -16.23 -1.46
C VAL A 370 -1.49 -17.76 -1.48
N GLN A 371 -1.27 -18.41 -0.33
CA GLN A 371 -1.32 -19.86 -0.21
C GLN A 371 -2.72 -20.41 -0.53
N GLN A 372 -3.77 -19.79 0.00
CA GLN A 372 -5.15 -20.16 -0.30
C GLN A 372 -5.49 -20.02 -1.79
N VAL A 373 -5.00 -18.96 -2.45
CA VAL A 373 -5.16 -18.78 -3.89
C VAL A 373 -4.48 -19.91 -4.66
N TRP A 374 -3.26 -20.28 -4.28
CA TRP A 374 -2.53 -21.38 -4.93
C TRP A 374 -3.24 -22.73 -4.78
N GLU A 375 -3.67 -23.06 -3.57
CA GLU A 375 -4.44 -24.28 -3.28
C GLU A 375 -5.71 -24.32 -4.14
N ARG A 376 -6.47 -23.22 -4.17
CA ARG A 376 -7.71 -23.14 -4.92
C ARG A 376 -7.51 -23.20 -6.44
N VAL A 377 -6.44 -22.58 -6.96
CA VAL A 377 -6.06 -22.70 -8.38
C VAL A 377 -5.74 -24.16 -8.72
N ASP A 378 -5.02 -24.87 -7.86
CA ASP A 378 -4.61 -26.26 -8.10
C ASP A 378 -5.82 -27.21 -8.08
N GLU A 379 -6.75 -27.02 -7.14
CA GLU A 379 -8.03 -27.74 -7.11
C GLU A 379 -8.82 -27.53 -8.40
N LEU A 380 -8.95 -26.28 -8.86
CA LEU A 380 -9.69 -25.96 -10.07
C LEU A 380 -9.01 -26.49 -11.34
N ARG A 381 -7.67 -26.54 -11.36
CA ARG A 381 -6.91 -27.20 -12.44
C ARG A 381 -7.13 -28.70 -12.49
N GLN A 382 -7.28 -29.36 -11.34
CA GLN A 382 -7.61 -30.78 -11.29
C GLN A 382 -9.03 -31.06 -11.82
N CYS A 383 -9.99 -30.17 -11.54
CA CYS A 383 -11.38 -30.32 -11.96
C CYS A 383 -11.65 -29.90 -13.43
N HIS A 384 -10.99 -28.83 -13.91
CA HIS A 384 -11.31 -28.18 -15.18
C HIS A 384 -10.18 -28.22 -16.22
N GLY A 385 -9.02 -28.78 -15.87
CA GLY A 385 -7.85 -28.86 -16.76
C GLY A 385 -7.40 -27.48 -17.25
N VAL A 386 -7.30 -27.32 -18.57
CA VAL A 386 -6.81 -26.10 -19.24
C VAL A 386 -7.77 -24.90 -19.07
N GLY A 387 -9.02 -25.12 -18.65
CA GLY A 387 -10.02 -24.07 -18.43
C GLY A 387 -10.04 -23.46 -17.01
N ALA A 388 -9.07 -23.81 -16.15
CA ALA A 388 -9.05 -23.29 -14.79
C ALA A 388 -8.78 -21.77 -14.75
N PRO A 389 -9.47 -21.03 -13.85
CA PRO A 389 -9.23 -19.60 -13.69
C PRO A 389 -7.81 -19.32 -13.20
N ASP A 390 -7.27 -18.16 -13.59
CA ASP A 390 -6.00 -17.67 -13.08
C ASP A 390 -6.10 -17.27 -11.60
N GLY A 391 -4.96 -17.09 -10.96
CA GLY A 391 -4.91 -16.80 -9.52
C GLY A 391 -5.51 -15.45 -9.16
N MET A 392 -5.49 -14.45 -10.05
CA MET A 392 -6.15 -13.17 -9.78
C MET A 392 -7.67 -13.29 -9.83
N THR A 393 -8.20 -14.09 -10.76
CA THR A 393 -9.62 -14.45 -10.82
C THR A 393 -10.05 -15.23 -9.57
N VAL A 394 -9.22 -16.18 -9.13
CA VAL A 394 -9.47 -16.94 -7.89
C VAL A 394 -9.45 -16.02 -6.68
N TYR A 395 -8.46 -15.14 -6.55
CA TYR A 395 -8.40 -14.16 -5.46
C TYR A 395 -9.68 -13.32 -5.36
N ARG A 396 -10.21 -12.83 -6.48
CA ARG A 396 -11.48 -12.09 -6.51
C ARG A 396 -12.66 -12.91 -5.98
N SER A 397 -12.66 -14.22 -6.21
CA SER A 397 -13.74 -15.10 -5.76
C SER A 397 -13.73 -15.41 -4.25
N LEU A 398 -12.61 -15.16 -3.57
CA LEU A 398 -12.46 -15.46 -2.14
C LEU A 398 -13.11 -14.39 -1.24
N ASP A 399 -13.47 -13.22 -1.79
CA ASP A 399 -14.01 -12.07 -1.03
C ASP A 399 -13.11 -11.65 0.15
N ILE A 400 -11.80 -11.83 -0.01
CA ILE A 400 -10.78 -11.43 0.97
C ILE A 400 -10.18 -10.11 0.52
N HIS A 401 -10.05 -9.17 1.46
CA HIS A 401 -9.37 -7.90 1.24
C HIS A 401 -8.05 -7.85 1.99
N ILE A 402 -6.98 -7.57 1.24
CA ILE A 402 -5.64 -7.32 1.78
C ILE A 402 -5.20 -5.91 1.42
N LEU A 403 -4.46 -5.28 2.32
CA LEU A 403 -3.72 -4.05 2.04
C LEU A 403 -2.27 -4.46 1.71
N PRO A 404 -1.81 -4.35 0.45
CA PRO A 404 -0.53 -4.90 0.05
C PRO A 404 0.64 -3.95 0.40
N VAL A 405 0.86 -3.77 1.70
CA VAL A 405 1.89 -2.91 2.31
C VAL A 405 2.70 -3.61 3.38
#